data_AF-N0B2Y8-F1
#
_entry.id   AF-N0B2Y8-F1
#
_cell.length_a   1.000
_cell.length_b   1.000
_cell.length_c   1.000
_cell.angle_alpha   90.00
_cell.angle_beta   90.00
_cell.angle_gamma   90.00
#
_symmetry.space_group_name_H-M   'P 1'
#
loop_
_entity.id
_entity.type
_entity.pdbx_description
1 polymer ?
#
loop_
_entity_poly.entity_id
_entity_poly.type
_entity_poly.pdbx_seq_one_letter_code
_entity_poly.pdbx_strand_id
1 'polypeptide(L)'
;MITATQLRAARALLGIDQQTLAGLAGVSLPTIQRMEASQGNVRGVIDTLTKVVEALNRAGIELIADNARSDGGGRGVRLREPEQVFLAERTASAKHKKDWLQERRRS
;
A
#
# COMPACT_ATOMS: atom_id res chain seq x y z
N MET A 1 -12.48 -1.10 10.55
CA MET A 1 -12.46 -2.13 9.49
C MET A 1 -12.42 -1.46 8.13
N ILE A 2 -11.53 -1.88 7.23
CA ILE A 2 -11.34 -1.27 5.89
C ILE A 2 -12.20 -1.99 4.83
N THR A 3 -12.54 -1.30 3.75
CA THR A 3 -13.28 -1.89 2.61
C THR A 3 -12.37 -2.20 1.42
N ALA A 4 -12.83 -3.10 0.54
CA ALA A 4 -12.15 -3.37 -0.73
C ALA A 4 -12.04 -2.12 -1.62
N THR A 5 -13.04 -1.23 -1.56
CA THR A 5 -13.03 0.04 -2.29
C THR A 5 -11.94 0.99 -1.79
N GLN A 6 -11.76 1.10 -0.47
CA GLN A 6 -10.68 1.89 0.13
C GLN A 6 -9.31 1.36 -0.27
N LEU A 7 -9.14 0.04 -0.34
CA LEU A 7 -7.89 -0.59 -0.77
C LEU A 7 -7.54 -0.26 -2.23
N ARG A 8 -8.51 -0.41 -3.14
CA ARG A 8 -8.32 -0.06 -4.56
C ARG A 8 -8.03 1.43 -4.76
N ALA A 9 -8.75 2.29 -4.05
CA ALA A 9 -8.54 3.74 -4.09
C ALA A 9 -7.14 4.14 -3.57
N ALA A 10 -6.68 3.52 -2.48
CA ALA A 10 -5.34 3.76 -1.94
C ALA A 10 -4.24 3.42 -2.96
N ARG A 11 -4.33 2.27 -3.65
CA ARG A 11 -3.38 1.96 -4.72
C ARG A 11 -3.44 2.95 -5.88
N ALA A 12 -4.64 3.36 -6.28
CA ALA A 12 -4.81 4.30 -7.37
C ALA A 12 -4.13 5.65 -7.05
N LEU A 13 -4.30 6.15 -5.82
CA LEU A 13 -3.62 7.36 -5.34
C LEU A 13 -2.09 7.21 -5.32
N LEU A 14 -1.58 6.04 -4.96
CA LEU A 14 -0.15 5.73 -4.97
C LEU A 14 0.42 5.45 -6.35
N GLY A 15 -0.42 5.25 -7.37
CA GLY A 15 0.00 4.84 -8.72
C GLY A 15 0.66 3.46 -8.76
N ILE A 16 0.27 2.53 -7.87
CA ILE A 16 0.88 1.19 -7.77
C ILE A 16 -0.10 0.07 -8.14
N ASP A 17 0.47 -1.04 -8.64
CA ASP A 17 -0.27 -2.27 -8.90
C ASP A 17 -0.40 -3.16 -7.65
N GLN A 18 -1.15 -4.25 -7.77
CA GLN A 18 -1.36 -5.20 -6.67
C GLN A 18 -0.06 -5.90 -6.24
N GLN A 19 0.85 -6.17 -7.18
CA GLN A 19 2.12 -6.84 -6.91
C GLN A 19 3.06 -5.97 -6.09
N THR A 20 3.12 -4.67 -6.38
CA THR A 20 3.87 -3.68 -5.61
C THR A 20 3.29 -3.58 -4.21
N LEU A 21 1.97 -3.44 -4.07
CA LEU A 21 1.34 -3.39 -2.75
C LEU A 21 1.62 -4.65 -1.92
N ALA A 22 1.55 -5.84 -2.54
CA ALA A 22 1.87 -7.10 -1.88
C ALA A 22 3.31 -7.11 -1.36
N GLY A 23 4.26 -6.62 -2.17
CA GLY A 23 5.66 -6.46 -1.78
C GLY A 23 5.85 -5.47 -0.62
N LEU A 24 5.20 -4.31 -0.68
CA LEU A 24 5.27 -3.29 0.38
C LEU A 24 4.72 -3.81 1.72
N ALA A 25 3.67 -4.61 1.69
CA ALA A 25 3.01 -5.17 2.86
C ALA A 25 3.63 -6.50 3.35
N GLY A 26 4.58 -7.08 2.61
CA GLY A 26 5.15 -8.39 2.96
C GLY A 26 4.12 -9.52 2.95
N VAL A 27 3.13 -9.46 2.05
CA VAL A 27 2.07 -10.47 1.88
C VAL A 27 2.07 -11.03 0.47
N SER A 28 1.38 -12.14 0.23
CA SER A 28 1.29 -12.74 -1.10
C SER A 28 0.34 -11.97 -2.03
N LEU A 29 0.61 -11.96 -3.34
CA LEU A 29 -0.29 -11.35 -4.34
C LEU A 29 -1.73 -11.91 -4.26
N PRO A 30 -1.96 -13.23 -4.13
CA PRO A 30 -3.32 -13.76 -3.97
C PRO A 30 -4.05 -13.19 -2.74
N THR A 31 -3.31 -12.83 -1.69
CA THR A 31 -3.91 -12.19 -0.51
C THR A 31 -4.48 -10.83 -0.86
N ILE A 32 -3.72 -9.96 -1.54
CA ILE A 32 -4.20 -8.65 -2.02
C ILE A 32 -5.39 -8.82 -2.97
N GLN A 33 -5.33 -9.77 -3.90
CA GLN A 33 -6.42 -10.04 -4.83
C GLN A 33 -7.73 -10.41 -4.12
N ARG A 34 -7.67 -11.32 -3.12
CA ARG A 34 -8.85 -11.66 -2.30
C ARG A 34 -9.39 -10.47 -1.52
N MET A 35 -8.50 -9.65 -0.95
CA MET A 35 -8.91 -8.45 -0.20
C MET A 35 -9.65 -7.47 -1.12
N GLU A 36 -9.14 -7.23 -2.33
CA GLU A 36 -9.79 -6.34 -3.31
C GLU A 36 -11.05 -6.94 -3.95
N ALA A 37 -11.21 -8.26 -3.99
CA ALA A 37 -12.42 -8.93 -4.48
C ALA A 37 -13.56 -8.99 -3.43
N SER A 38 -13.29 -8.63 -2.18
CA SER A 38 -14.27 -8.72 -1.09
C SER A 38 -15.46 -7.78 -1.32
N GLN A 39 -16.68 -8.29 -1.10
CA GLN A 39 -17.90 -7.48 -1.13
C GLN A 39 -18.06 -6.75 0.21
N GLY A 40 -17.70 -5.46 0.23
CA GLY A 40 -17.77 -4.59 1.41
C GLY A 40 -16.49 -4.62 2.24
N ASN A 41 -16.61 -4.98 3.52
CA ASN A 41 -15.46 -5.07 4.43
C ASN A 41 -14.53 -6.21 4.03
N VAL A 42 -13.23 -5.95 4.08
CA VAL A 42 -12.22 -6.99 3.87
C VAL A 42 -12.28 -7.96 5.05
N ARG A 43 -12.71 -9.20 4.79
CA ARG A 43 -12.73 -10.29 5.78
C ARG A 43 -11.39 -11.01 5.73
N GLY A 44 -10.73 -11.19 6.87
CA GLY A 44 -9.43 -11.86 6.91
C GLY A 44 -8.76 -11.88 8.28
N VAL A 45 -7.56 -12.48 8.30
CA VAL A 45 -6.65 -12.54 9.46
C VAL A 45 -6.19 -11.13 9.82
N ILE A 46 -6.42 -10.71 11.07
CA ILE A 46 -6.15 -9.36 11.56
C ILE A 46 -4.69 -8.95 11.29
N ASP A 47 -3.72 -9.85 11.52
CA ASP A 47 -2.30 -9.59 11.28
C ASP A 47 -2.00 -9.16 9.83
N THR A 48 -2.58 -9.85 8.86
CA THR A 48 -2.43 -9.51 7.43
C THR A 48 -3.04 -8.15 7.12
N LEU A 49 -4.18 -7.83 7.72
CA LEU A 49 -4.84 -6.55 7.55
C LEU A 49 -3.96 -5.41 8.06
N THR A 50 -3.39 -5.58 9.26
CA THR A 50 -2.49 -4.62 9.90
C THR A 50 -1.30 -4.32 9.00
N LYS A 51 -0.62 -5.36 8.49
CA LYS A 51 0.53 -5.20 7.57
C LYS A 51 0.20 -4.38 6.32
N VAL A 52 -0.96 -4.62 5.71
CA VAL A 52 -1.40 -3.86 4.52
C VAL A 52 -1.70 -2.41 4.87
N VAL A 53 -2.39 -2.16 5.99
CA VAL A 53 -2.69 -0.79 6.44
C VAL A 53 -1.41 -0.02 6.78
N GLU A 54 -0.46 -0.65 7.47
CA GLU A 54 0.84 -0.06 7.79
C GLU A 54 1.64 0.26 6.53
N ALA A 55 1.69 -0.65 5.56
CA ALA A 55 2.37 -0.39 4.29
C ALA A 55 1.78 0.79 3.53
N LEU A 56 0.44 0.91 3.48
CA LEU A 56 -0.25 2.05 2.89
C LEU A 56 0.07 3.34 3.66
N ASN A 57 0.05 3.30 4.99
CA ASN A 57 0.40 4.44 5.83
C ASN A 57 1.82 4.93 5.53
N ARG A 58 2.81 4.04 5.57
CA ARG A 58 4.21 4.37 5.27
C ARG A 58 4.39 4.95 3.86
N ALA A 59 3.61 4.45 2.90
CA ALA A 59 3.62 4.91 1.52
C ALA A 59 2.92 6.27 1.29
N GLY A 60 2.30 6.87 2.31
CA GLY A 60 1.65 8.18 2.21
C GLY A 60 0.15 8.13 2.04
N ILE A 61 -0.51 7.05 2.47
CA ILE A 61 -1.98 6.98 2.52
C ILE A 61 -2.46 7.12 3.97
N GLU A 62 -3.64 7.70 4.15
CA GLU A 62 -4.40 7.63 5.38
C GLU A 62 -5.80 7.07 5.07
N LEU A 63 -6.18 6.00 5.76
CA LEU A 63 -7.51 5.40 5.62
C LEU A 63 -8.46 6.00 6.66
N ILE A 64 -9.48 6.70 6.17
CA ILE A 64 -10.48 7.36 7.01
C ILE A 64 -11.61 6.36 7.28
N ALA A 65 -11.86 6.04 8.54
CA ALA A 65 -12.99 5.20 8.95
C ALA A 65 -14.29 5.99 8.91
N ASP A 66 -15.43 5.29 8.87
CA ASP A 66 -16.77 5.89 8.71
C ASP A 66 -17.10 6.99 9.72
N ASN A 67 -16.66 6.78 10.97
CA ASN A 67 -16.87 7.69 12.09
C ASN A 67 -15.62 8.50 12.45
N ALA A 68 -14.57 8.47 11.61
CA ALA A 68 -13.39 9.28 11.84
C ALA A 68 -13.70 10.75 11.52
N ARG A 69 -13.02 11.67 12.21
CA ARG A 69 -13.19 13.11 11.99
C ARG A 69 -12.77 13.46 10.56
N SER A 70 -13.74 13.89 9.77
CA SER A 70 -13.61 14.33 8.39
C SER A 70 -14.72 15.35 8.12
N ASP A 71 -14.43 16.44 7.41
CA ASP A 71 -15.38 17.53 7.23
C ASP A 71 -16.68 17.09 6.54
N GLY A 72 -16.61 16.09 5.64
CA GLY A 72 -17.76 15.49 4.97
C GLY A 72 -18.27 14.19 5.61
N GLY A 73 -17.61 13.69 6.67
CA GLY A 73 -17.87 12.38 7.26
C GLY A 73 -17.58 11.20 6.32
N GLY A 74 -17.93 9.99 6.78
CA GLY A 74 -17.87 8.77 5.98
C GLY A 74 -16.47 8.21 5.76
N ARG A 75 -16.45 7.03 5.12
CA ARG A 75 -15.20 6.33 4.77
C ARG A 75 -14.48 7.04 3.63
N GLY A 76 -13.15 7.12 3.73
CA GLY A 76 -12.34 7.80 2.73
C GLY A 76 -10.91 7.29 2.65
N VAL A 77 -10.18 7.83 1.68
CA VAL A 77 -8.75 7.62 1.49
C VAL A 77 -8.13 8.98 1.22
N ARG A 78 -7.10 9.35 1.97
CA ARG A 78 -6.38 10.62 1.82
C ARG A 78 -4.94 10.34 1.43
N LEU A 79 -4.43 11.11 0.47
CA LEU A 79 -3.01 11.18 0.18
C LEU A 79 -2.35 12.16 1.16
N ARG A 80 -1.23 11.75 1.75
CA ARG A 80 -0.39 12.53 2.66
C ARG A 80 1.08 12.34 2.30
N GLU A 81 1.97 13.07 2.99
CA GLU A 81 3.40 12.85 2.83
C GLU A 81 3.78 11.42 3.28
N PRO A 82 4.53 10.67 2.45
CA PRO A 82 5.07 9.37 2.84
C PRO A 82 6.09 9.52 3.97
N GLU A 83 6.30 8.45 4.73
CA GLU A 83 7.30 8.46 5.78
C GLU A 83 8.72 8.63 5.20
N GLN A 84 9.56 9.47 5.83
CA GLN A 84 10.93 9.72 5.33
C GLN A 84 11.74 8.43 5.18
N VAL A 85 11.57 7.48 6.11
CA VAL A 85 12.23 6.17 6.07
C VAL A 85 11.82 5.37 4.82
N PHE A 86 10.54 5.44 4.44
CA PHE A 86 10.04 4.78 3.24
C PHE A 86 10.64 5.35 1.94
N LEU A 87 10.84 6.67 1.87
CA LEU A 87 11.51 7.32 0.74
C LEU A 87 12.98 6.90 0.64
N ALA A 88 13.68 6.80 1.79
CA ALA A 88 15.06 6.34 1.84
C ALA A 88 15.22 4.89 1.36
N GLU A 89 14.34 3.98 1.80
CA GLU A 89 14.35 2.57 1.36
C GLU A 89 14.10 2.42 -0.15
N ARG A 90 13.14 3.18 -0.71
CA ARG A 90 12.85 3.14 -2.15
C ARG A 90 13.99 3.65 -3.00
N THR A 91 14.64 4.74 -2.58
CA THR A 91 15.78 5.31 -3.31
C THR A 91 16.99 4.39 -3.25
N ALA A 92 17.28 3.78 -2.08
CA ALA A 92 18.35 2.80 -1.92
C ALA A 92 18.13 1.54 -2.76
N SER A 93 16.90 1.01 -2.79
CA SER A 93 16.53 -0.16 -3.61
C SER A 93 16.61 0.13 -5.12
N ALA A 94 16.14 1.32 -5.55
CA ALA A 94 16.23 1.74 -6.94
C ALA A 94 17.68 1.93 -7.41
N LYS A 95 18.55 2.46 -6.54
CA LYS A 95 19.98 2.63 -6.82
C LYS A 95 20.68 1.28 -6.99
N HIS A 96 20.53 0.36 -6.03
CA HIS A 96 21.10 -1.00 -6.12
C HIS A 96 20.68 -1.75 -7.38
N LYS A 97 19.41 -1.63 -7.79
CA LYS A 97 18.91 -2.27 -9.03
C LYS A 97 19.56 -1.66 -10.29
N LYS A 98 19.77 -0.35 -10.32
CA LYS A 98 20.46 0.33 -11.43
C LYS A 98 21.93 -0.09 -11.50
N ASP A 99 22.62 -0.15 -10.36
CA ASP A 99 24.03 -0.52 -10.28
C ASP A 99 24.23 -1.96 -10.77
N TRP A 100 23.39 -2.91 -10.33
CA TRP A 100 23.43 -4.30 -10.81
C TRP A 100 23.14 -4.45 -12.31
N LEU A 101 22.20 -3.68 -12.84
CA LEU A 101 21.90 -3.68 -14.29
C LEU A 101 23.04 -3.08 -15.12
N GLN A 102 23.79 -2.11 -14.58
CA GLN A 102 24.96 -1.54 -15.25
C GLN A 102 26.14 -2.52 -15.24
N GLU A 103 26.40 -3.20 -14.11
CA GLU A 103 27.47 -4.20 -13.97
C GLU A 103 27.27 -5.36 -14.96
N ARG A 104 26.03 -5.87 -15.07
CA ARG A 104 25.66 -6.95 -16.02
C ARG A 104 25.76 -6.56 -17.50
N ARG A 105 25.80 -5.27 -17.82
CA ARG A 105 25.96 -4.78 -19.20
C ARG A 105 27.42 -4.64 -19.62
N ARG A 106 28.34 -4.67 -18.64
CA ARG A 106 29.79 -4.51 -18.83
C ARG A 106 30.56 -5.83 -18.89
N SER A 107 29.92 -6.96 -18.58
CA SER A 107 30.43 -8.33 -18.74
C SER A 107 29.72 -9.04 -19.89
#